data_AF-A0A957UXH0-F1
#
_entry.id   AF-A0A957UXH0-F1
#
_cell.length_a   1.000
_cell.length_b   1.000
_cell.length_c   1.000
_cell.angle_alpha   90.00
_cell.angle_beta   90.00
_cell.angle_gamma   90.00
#
_symmetry.space_group_name_H-M   'P 1'
#
loop_
_entity.id
_entity.type
_entity.pdbx_description
1 polymer ?
#
loop_
_entity_poly.entity_id
_entity_poly.type
_entity_poly.pdbx_seq_one_letter_code
_entity_poly.pdbx_strand_id
1 'polypeptide(L)'
;KGYYLGLDKALAGAGLQGKVKAVTLNDGSTLSDMSGAGAPQLWAAGEYDAVTEYLKGDVTQLLALAARVARSGAITWLSNRGKPQSVRTKKLITVEECFRIPTPDTSWMSNPPSRVSFVDWVPNWAARVGH
;
A
#
# COMPACT_ATOMS: atom_id res chain seq x y z
N LYS A 1 -17.54 2.43 -6.99
CA LYS A 1 -16.57 1.37 -6.61
C LYS A 1 -15.67 1.92 -5.51
N GLY A 2 -15.51 1.22 -4.39
CA GLY A 2 -14.56 1.59 -3.34
C GLY A 2 -13.16 1.05 -3.65
N TYR A 3 -12.12 1.77 -3.25
CA TYR A 3 -10.72 1.34 -3.40
C TYR A 3 -9.97 1.62 -2.11
N TYR A 4 -9.01 0.76 -1.76
CA TYR A 4 -8.04 1.07 -0.72
C TYR A 4 -7.17 2.26 -1.13
N LEU A 5 -6.59 2.93 -0.14
CA LEU A 5 -5.60 3.98 -0.39
C LEU A 5 -4.35 3.36 -1.04
N GLY A 6 -4.10 3.71 -2.30
CA GLY A 6 -2.89 3.27 -3.00
C GLY A 6 -1.64 3.95 -2.44
N LEU A 7 -0.56 3.18 -2.25
CA LEU A 7 0.70 3.67 -1.70
C LEU A 7 1.30 4.84 -2.52
N ASP A 8 1.23 4.80 -3.86
CA ASP A 8 1.67 5.92 -4.72
C ASP A 8 0.97 7.26 -4.37
N LYS A 9 -0.34 7.22 -4.11
CA LYS A 9 -1.11 8.42 -3.78
C LYS A 9 -0.74 8.95 -2.39
N ALA A 10 -0.46 8.05 -1.45
CA ALA A 10 -0.02 8.40 -0.11
C ALA A 10 1.41 8.99 -0.13
N LEU A 11 2.34 8.39 -0.88
CA LEU A 11 3.69 8.91 -1.06
C LEU A 11 3.67 10.32 -1.67
N ALA A 12 2.88 10.51 -2.74
CA ALA A 12 2.72 11.82 -3.37
C ALA A 12 2.13 12.86 -2.40
N GLY A 13 1.08 12.51 -1.65
CA GLY A 13 0.49 13.42 -0.66
C GLY A 13 1.40 13.70 0.54
N ALA A 14 2.36 12.82 0.82
CA ALA A 14 3.40 13.02 1.82
C ALA A 14 4.62 13.78 1.26
N GLY A 15 4.65 14.11 -0.04
CA GLY A 15 5.83 14.70 -0.69
C GLY A 15 7.05 13.80 -0.64
N LEU A 16 6.83 12.48 -0.70
CA LEU A 16 7.88 11.46 -0.76
C LEU A 16 8.07 10.98 -2.20
N GLN A 17 9.24 10.41 -2.46
CA GLN A 17 9.51 9.75 -3.73
C GLN A 17 8.49 8.63 -3.96
N GLY A 18 8.03 8.48 -5.20
CA GLY A 18 7.11 7.42 -5.57
C GLY A 18 7.77 6.03 -5.51
N LYS A 19 6.98 5.00 -5.80
CA LYS A 19 7.49 3.63 -5.91
C LYS A 19 8.51 3.48 -7.04
N VAL A 20 9.35 2.46 -6.91
CA VAL A 20 10.12 1.93 -8.04
C VAL A 20 9.14 1.37 -9.07
N LYS A 21 9.22 1.89 -10.30
CA LYS A 21 8.41 1.43 -11.45
C LYS A 21 9.26 0.86 -12.56
N ALA A 22 10.55 1.18 -12.57
CA ALA A 22 11.50 0.68 -13.54
C ALA A 22 12.53 -0.21 -12.85
N VAL A 23 12.81 -1.37 -13.45
CA VAL A 23 13.85 -2.31 -13.00
C VAL A 23 14.65 -2.78 -14.20
N THR A 24 15.93 -3.08 -14.00
CA THR A 24 16.80 -3.64 -15.02
C THR A 24 16.73 -5.17 -14.97
N LEU A 25 16.54 -5.80 -16.13
CA LEU A 25 16.50 -7.25 -16.27
C LEU A 25 17.90 -7.81 -16.52
N ASN A 26 18.05 -9.13 -16.40
CA ASN A 26 19.31 -9.85 -16.60
C ASN A 26 19.92 -9.63 -17.99
N ASP A 27 19.09 -9.39 -19.02
CA ASP A 27 19.54 -9.09 -20.38
C ASP A 27 19.98 -7.62 -20.60
N GLY A 28 19.94 -6.81 -19.53
CA GLY A 28 20.27 -5.38 -19.54
C GLY A 28 19.13 -4.48 -20.02
N SER A 29 17.99 -5.02 -20.44
CA SER A 29 16.81 -4.22 -20.77
C SER A 29 16.15 -3.64 -19.52
N THR A 30 15.32 -2.61 -19.69
CA THR A 30 14.59 -1.96 -18.59
C THR A 30 13.10 -2.23 -18.74
N LEU A 31 12.49 -2.83 -17.72
CA LEU A 31 11.04 -2.95 -17.59
C LEU A 31 10.52 -1.71 -16.86
N SER A 32 9.77 -0.83 -17.53
CA SER A 32 9.36 0.48 -17.01
C SER A 32 8.03 0.52 -16.24
N ASP A 33 7.28 -0.58 -16.23
CA ASP A 33 5.93 -0.69 -15.66
C ASP A 33 5.83 -1.82 -14.62
N MET A 34 6.89 -1.99 -13.83
CA MET A 34 6.95 -2.99 -12.77
C MET A 34 5.80 -2.84 -11.78
N SER A 35 5.14 -3.97 -11.49
CA SER A 35 4.00 -4.04 -10.58
C SER A 35 4.01 -5.33 -9.78
N GLY A 36 3.29 -5.34 -8.64
CA GLY A 36 3.14 -6.54 -7.82
C GLY A 36 2.49 -7.72 -8.55
N ALA A 37 1.72 -7.45 -9.60
CA ALA A 37 1.13 -8.50 -10.44
C ALA A 37 2.12 -9.12 -11.44
N GLY A 38 3.24 -8.43 -11.74
CA GLY A 38 4.32 -8.91 -12.62
C GLY A 38 5.49 -9.54 -11.85
N ALA A 39 5.61 -9.29 -10.55
CA ALA A 39 6.68 -9.83 -9.72
C ALA A 39 6.74 -11.37 -9.70
N PRO A 40 5.63 -12.13 -9.58
CA PRO A 40 5.68 -13.59 -9.62
C PRO A 40 6.21 -14.17 -10.94
N GLN A 41 5.87 -13.54 -12.07
CA GLN A 41 6.26 -13.98 -13.41
C GLN A 41 7.76 -13.73 -13.62
N LEU A 42 8.25 -12.54 -13.23
CA LEU A 42 9.68 -12.24 -13.26
C LEU A 42 10.48 -13.17 -12.35
N TRP A 43 9.98 -13.45 -11.15
CA TRP A 43 10.59 -14.41 -10.25
C TRP A 43 10.69 -15.80 -10.88
N ALA A 44 9.60 -16.28 -11.49
CA ALA A 44 9.60 -17.57 -12.20
C ALA A 44 10.55 -17.58 -13.41
N ALA A 45 10.79 -16.44 -14.03
CA ALA A 45 11.74 -16.27 -15.14
C ALA A 45 13.21 -16.14 -14.70
N GLY A 46 13.50 -16.11 -13.39
CA GLY A 46 14.85 -15.97 -12.85
C GLY A 46 15.33 -14.53 -12.69
N GLU A 47 14.46 -13.53 -12.85
CA GLU A 47 14.74 -12.10 -12.70
C GLU A 47 14.75 -11.67 -11.22
N TYR A 48 15.49 -12.39 -10.38
CA TYR A 48 15.45 -12.23 -8.93
C TYR A 48 15.95 -10.87 -8.44
N ASP A 49 16.99 -10.34 -9.06
CA ASP A 49 17.57 -9.04 -8.70
C ASP A 49 16.58 -7.91 -9.01
N ALA A 50 15.93 -7.95 -10.19
CA ALA A 50 14.90 -7.01 -10.58
C ALA A 50 13.71 -7.02 -9.59
N VAL A 51 13.23 -8.21 -9.22
CA VAL A 51 12.14 -8.35 -8.23
C VAL A 51 12.58 -7.84 -6.86
N THR A 52 13.80 -8.14 -6.44
CA THR A 52 14.35 -7.70 -5.14
C THR A 52 14.50 -6.18 -5.08
N GLU A 53 14.97 -5.55 -6.16
CA GLU A 53 15.07 -4.10 -6.28
C GLU A 53 13.69 -3.43 -6.15
N TYR A 54 12.70 -3.95 -6.87
CA TYR A 54 11.31 -3.49 -6.76
C TYR A 54 10.76 -3.60 -5.33
N LEU A 55 10.91 -4.77 -4.69
CA LEU A 55 10.45 -5.01 -3.33
C LEU A 55 11.14 -4.11 -2.30
N LYS A 56 12.46 -3.91 -2.45
CA LYS A 56 13.23 -2.97 -1.62
C LYS A 56 12.69 -1.55 -1.75
N GLY A 57 12.36 -1.12 -2.97
CA GLY A 57 11.69 0.15 -3.23
C GLY A 57 10.38 0.29 -2.45
N ASP A 58 9.49 -0.68 -2.57
CA ASP A 58 8.19 -0.67 -1.89
C ASP A 58 8.32 -0.62 -0.36
N VAL A 59 9.23 -1.42 0.22
CA VAL A 59 9.46 -1.47 1.68
C VAL A 59 10.06 -0.16 2.19
N THR A 60 11.10 0.36 1.52
CA THR A 60 11.78 1.59 1.97
C THR A 60 10.87 2.82 1.88
N GLN A 61 10.09 2.94 0.80
CA GLN A 61 9.14 4.05 0.65
C GLN A 61 7.98 3.94 1.65
N LEU A 62 7.46 2.74 1.91
CA LEU A 62 6.44 2.52 2.93
C LEU A 62 6.95 2.89 4.34
N LEU A 63 8.19 2.52 4.68
CA LEU A 63 8.80 2.89 5.95
C LEU A 63 8.96 4.41 6.07
N ALA A 64 9.42 5.09 5.02
CA ALA A 64 9.53 6.54 4.99
C ALA A 64 8.17 7.23 5.20
N LEU A 65 7.12 6.69 4.57
CA LEU A 65 5.75 7.14 4.77
C LEU A 65 5.29 6.94 6.22
N ALA A 66 5.50 5.76 6.79
CA ALA A 66 5.13 5.47 8.18
C ALA A 66 5.82 6.44 9.15
N ALA A 67 7.12 6.68 8.96
CA ALA A 67 7.88 7.65 9.75
C ALA A 67 7.36 9.09 9.57
N ARG A 68 6.92 9.46 8.35
CA ARG A 68 6.30 10.77 8.11
C ARG A 68 4.99 10.91 8.87
N VAL A 69 4.12 9.89 8.82
CA VAL A 69 2.83 9.89 9.52
C VAL A 69 3.04 9.98 11.02
N ALA A 70 4.01 9.25 11.57
CA ALA A 70 4.34 9.30 12.99
C ALA A 70 4.76 10.71 13.45
N ARG A 71 5.50 11.46 12.62
CA ARG A 71 5.90 12.84 12.92
C ARG A 71 4.80 13.87 12.70
N SER A 72 3.98 13.71 11.66
CA SER A 72 2.94 14.69 11.29
C SER A 72 1.63 14.50 12.05
N GLY A 73 1.37 13.30 12.59
CA GLY A 73 0.07 12.95 13.16
C GLY A 73 -1.06 12.87 12.12
N ALA A 74 -0.72 12.69 10.84
CA ALA A 74 -1.70 12.62 9.77
C ALA A 74 -1.22 11.76 8.59
N ILE A 75 -2.15 11.01 8.02
CA ILE A 75 -1.98 10.36 6.71
C ILE A 75 -2.50 11.34 5.67
N THR A 76 -1.68 11.68 4.68
CA THR A 76 -2.02 12.59 3.57
C THR A 76 -1.92 11.86 2.24
N TRP A 77 -2.79 12.21 1.29
CA TRP A 77 -2.76 11.63 -0.06
C TRP A 77 -3.33 12.61 -1.09
N LEU A 78 -3.07 12.35 -2.36
CA LEU A 78 -3.75 13.03 -3.47
C LEU A 78 -4.95 12.21 -3.93
N SER A 79 -6.12 12.84 -4.07
CA SER A 79 -7.28 12.20 -4.69
C SER A 79 -7.03 11.92 -6.18
N ASN A 80 -7.93 11.19 -6.82
CA ASN A 80 -7.86 10.98 -8.28
C ASN A 80 -7.95 12.29 -9.07
N ARG A 81 -8.57 13.33 -8.50
CA ARG A 81 -8.64 14.69 -9.06
C ARG A 81 -7.45 15.57 -8.66
N GLY A 82 -6.40 14.99 -8.06
CA GLY A 82 -5.20 15.73 -7.63
C GLY A 82 -5.42 16.65 -6.43
N LYS A 83 -6.55 16.56 -5.74
CA LYS A 83 -6.81 17.38 -4.54
C LYS A 83 -6.12 16.75 -3.32
N PRO A 84 -5.36 17.51 -2.52
CA PRO A 84 -4.83 17.02 -1.25
C PRO A 84 -5.96 16.59 -0.33
N GLN A 85 -5.77 15.45 0.32
CA GLN A 85 -6.68 14.85 1.30
C GLN A 85 -5.86 14.45 2.52
N SER A 86 -6.49 14.41 3.69
CA SER A 86 -5.82 14.01 4.92
C SER A 86 -6.78 13.39 5.91
N VAL A 87 -6.25 12.50 6.74
CA VAL A 87 -6.91 12.01 7.95
C VAL A 87 -5.92 12.12 9.10
N ARG A 88 -6.36 12.74 10.20
CA ARG A 88 -5.56 12.83 11.41
C ARG A 88 -5.53 11.48 12.11
N THR A 89 -4.38 11.14 12.66
CA THR A 89 -4.25 9.97 13.51
C THR A 89 -3.26 10.23 14.63
N LYS A 90 -3.59 9.76 15.84
CA LYS A 90 -2.68 9.84 16.99
C LYS A 90 -1.51 8.86 16.87
N LYS A 91 -1.74 7.72 16.20
CA LYS A 91 -0.75 6.68 15.94
C LYS A 91 -1.13 5.90 14.69
N LEU A 92 -0.18 5.19 14.09
CA LEU A 92 -0.53 4.13 13.14
C LEU A 92 -1.10 2.96 13.95
N ILE A 93 -2.43 2.78 13.89
CA ILE A 93 -3.11 1.68 14.55
C ILE A 93 -2.79 0.36 13.83
N THR A 94 -2.67 -0.71 14.60
CA THR A 94 -2.42 -2.05 14.06
C THR A 94 -3.64 -2.58 13.30
N VAL A 95 -3.44 -3.61 12.47
CA VAL A 95 -4.54 -4.31 11.81
C VAL A 95 -5.57 -4.80 12.83
N GLU A 96 -5.14 -5.36 13.96
CA GLU A 96 -6.03 -5.81 15.04
C GLU A 96 -6.85 -4.66 15.65
N GLU A 97 -6.24 -3.51 15.86
CA GLU A 97 -6.93 -2.32 16.37
C GLU A 97 -7.95 -1.77 15.36
N CYS A 98 -7.68 -1.88 14.05
CA CYS A 98 -8.64 -1.50 13.00
C CYS A 98 -9.96 -2.29 13.09
N PHE A 99 -9.95 -3.53 13.62
CA PHE A 99 -11.17 -4.32 13.81
C PHE A 99 -12.00 -3.88 15.02
N ARG A 100 -11.42 -3.10 15.94
CA ARG A 100 -12.10 -2.62 17.17
C ARG A 100 -12.78 -1.26 17.01
N ILE A 101 -12.53 -0.55 15.91
CA ILE A 101 -13.16 0.74 15.63
C ILE A 101 -14.41 0.58 14.75
N PRO A 102 -15.39 1.51 14.82
CA PRO A 102 -16.59 1.46 13.97
C PRO A 102 -16.25 1.36 12.48
N THR A 103 -17.05 0.62 11.72
CA THR A 103 -16.92 0.60 10.25
C THR A 103 -17.21 1.98 9.67
N PRO A 104 -16.48 2.42 8.63
CA PRO A 104 -16.81 3.67 7.96
C PRO A 104 -18.19 3.59 7.31
N ASP A 105 -18.88 4.72 7.19
CA ASP A 105 -20.08 4.81 6.36
C ASP A 105 -19.69 4.65 4.88
N THR A 106 -20.17 3.57 4.29
CA THR A 106 -19.95 3.21 2.90
C THR A 106 -21.25 3.22 2.08
N SER A 107 -22.34 3.81 2.60
CA SER A 107 -23.65 3.88 1.93
C SER A 107 -23.59 4.51 0.53
N TRP A 108 -22.61 5.38 0.30
CA TRP A 108 -22.36 6.06 -0.98
C TRP A 108 -21.57 5.20 -1.99
N MET A 109 -21.08 4.01 -1.61
CA MET A 109 -20.29 3.13 -2.47
C MET A 109 -21.11 1.96 -3.01
N SER A 110 -21.03 1.71 -4.32
CA SER A 110 -21.72 0.56 -4.96
C SER A 110 -21.10 -0.81 -4.64
N ASN A 111 -19.82 -0.86 -4.25
CA ASN A 111 -19.10 -2.08 -3.87
C ASN A 111 -17.91 -1.68 -2.98
N PRO A 112 -18.15 -1.46 -1.67
CA PRO A 112 -17.09 -1.06 -0.74
C PRO A 112 -16.21 -2.26 -0.38
N PRO A 113 -14.87 -2.11 -0.36
CA PRO A 113 -14.02 -3.15 0.20
C PRO A 113 -14.29 -3.32 1.70
N SER A 114 -14.30 -4.56 2.18
CA SER A 114 -14.44 -4.85 3.61
C SER A 114 -13.07 -4.87 4.29
N ARG A 115 -13.05 -4.82 5.63
CA ARG A 115 -11.81 -5.07 6.39
C ARG A 115 -11.36 -6.52 6.26
N VAL A 116 -12.32 -7.44 6.18
CA VAL A 116 -12.06 -8.89 6.04
C VAL A 116 -11.35 -9.18 4.73
N SER A 117 -11.78 -8.59 3.61
CA SER A 117 -11.13 -8.78 2.31
C SER A 117 -9.69 -8.24 2.23
N PHE A 118 -9.21 -7.54 3.27
CA PHE A 118 -7.82 -7.11 3.37
C PHE A 118 -6.92 -8.14 4.07
N VAL A 119 -7.49 -8.98 4.95
CA VAL A 119 -6.74 -9.89 5.83
C VAL A 119 -7.00 -11.38 5.56
N ASP A 120 -7.99 -11.69 4.74
CA ASP A 120 -8.43 -13.06 4.44
C ASP A 120 -7.33 -13.97 3.89
N TRP A 121 -6.35 -13.40 3.19
CA TRP A 121 -5.18 -14.11 2.67
C TRP A 121 -4.16 -14.51 3.76
N VAL A 122 -4.25 -13.95 4.98
CA VAL A 122 -3.31 -14.25 6.08
C VAL A 122 -3.78 -15.49 6.84
N PRO A 123 -2.96 -16.54 6.98
CA PRO A 123 -3.32 -17.72 7.77
C PRO A 123 -3.68 -17.36 9.22
N ASN A 124 -4.78 -17.94 9.73
CA ASN A 124 -5.27 -17.74 11.09
C ASN A 124 -5.57 -16.28 11.47
N TRP A 125 -5.91 -15.41 10.49
CA TRP A 125 -6.19 -13.99 10.76
C TRP A 125 -7.34 -13.79 11.76
N ALA A 126 -8.40 -14.61 11.67
CA ALA A 126 -9.63 -14.48 12.47
C ALA A 126 -9.32 -14.58 13.98
N ALA A 127 -8.51 -15.56 14.37
CA ALA A 127 -8.06 -15.75 15.75
C ALA A 127 -7.26 -14.56 16.31
N ARG A 128 -6.55 -13.80 15.45
CA ARG A 128 -5.75 -12.63 15.86
C ARG A 128 -6.59 -11.38 16.05
N VAL A 129 -7.69 -11.25 15.32
CA VAL A 129 -8.55 -10.06 15.36
C VAL A 129 -9.82 -10.26 16.20
N GLY A 130 -10.01 -11.45 16.79
CA GLY A 130 -11.16 -11.78 17.62
C GLY A 130 -12.45 -12.00 16.82
N HIS A 131 -12.32 -12.54 15.61
CA HIS A 131 -13.42 -12.84 14.68
C HIS A 131 -13.60 -14.34 14.50
#